data_AF-A0A4Y8CBJ7-F1
#
_entry.id   AF-A0A4Y8CBJ7-F1
#
_cell.length_a   1.000
_cell.length_b   1.000
_cell.length_c   1.000
_cell.angle_alpha   90.00
_cell.angle_beta   90.00
_cell.angle_gamma   90.00
#
_symmetry.space_group_name_H-M   'P 1'
#
loop_
_entity.id
_entity.type
_entity.pdbx_description
1 polymer ?
#
loop_
_entity_poly.entity_id
_entity_poly.type
_entity_poly.pdbx_seq_one_letter_code
_entity_poly.pdbx_strand_id
1 'polypeptide(L)' 'QLLVLALYGLYKSKKCENFKELYIKMLSLGGSVSPKELVGMFGFDIEDENFWEIGIKEIQKLINEFMELQSC' A
#
# COMPACT_ATOMS: atom_id res chain seq x y z
N GLN A 1 -4.24 8.49 4.61
CA GLN A 1 -3.48 7.37 5.22
C GLN A 1 -3.56 6.06 4.42
N LEU A 2 -4.65 5.82 3.66
CA LEU A 2 -4.85 4.55 2.93
C LEU A 2 -3.73 4.18 1.93
N LEU A 3 -3.06 5.17 1.35
CA LEU A 3 -1.94 4.98 0.42
C LEU A 3 -0.81 4.15 1.04
N VAL A 4 -0.43 4.47 2.29
CA VAL A 4 0.65 3.76 2.99
C VAL A 4 0.26 2.30 3.25
N LEU A 5 -1.00 2.05 3.61
CA LEU A 5 -1.51 0.70 3.83
C LEU A 5 -1.58 -0.11 2.52
N ALA A 6 -1.95 0.53 1.41
CA ALA A 6 -1.92 -0.11 0.10
C ALA A 6 -0.49 -0.52 -0.30
N LEU A 7 0.49 0.36 -0.12
CA LEU A 7 1.90 0.05 -0.36
C LEU A 7 2.42 -1.05 0.58
N TYR A 8 2.00 -1.04 1.85
CA TYR A 8 2.33 -2.10 2.81
C TYR A 8 1.73 -3.45 2.41
N GLY A 9 0.45 -3.49 2.04
CA GLY A 9 -0.20 -4.70 1.53
C GLY A 9 0.47 -5.22 0.26
N LEU A 10 0.86 -4.32 -0.65
CA LEU A 10 1.62 -4.67 -1.86
C LEU A 10 2.97 -5.32 -1.51
N TYR A 11 3.74 -4.72 -0.61
CA TYR A 11 4.99 -5.29 -0.10
C TYR A 11 4.79 -6.69 0.49
N LYS A 12 3.79 -6.86 1.37
CA LYS A 12 3.45 -8.13 2.02
C LYS A 12 3.00 -9.20 1.03
N SER A 13 2.33 -8.81 -0.05
CA SER A 13 1.82 -9.74 -1.07
C SER A 13 2.92 -10.40 -1.91
N LYS A 14 4.13 -9.82 -1.93
CA LYS A 14 5.26 -10.24 -2.79
C LYS A 14 4.96 -10.24 -4.30
N LYS A 15 3.87 -9.60 -4.73
CA LYS A 15 3.50 -9.48 -6.16
C LYS A 15 4.40 -8.51 -6.95
N CYS A 16 5.06 -7.59 -6.26
CA CYS A 16 6.01 -6.65 -6.84
C CYS A 16 7.43 -7.07 -6.46
N GLU A 17 8.16 -7.71 -7.38
CA GLU A 17 9.49 -8.29 -7.12
C GLU A 17 10.53 -7.22 -6.75
N ASN A 18 10.48 -6.07 -7.41
CA ASN A 18 11.38 -4.94 -7.21
C ASN A 18 10.82 -3.87 -6.24
N PHE A 19 9.88 -4.25 -5.37
CA PHE A 19 9.18 -3.30 -4.48
C PHE A 19 10.14 -2.41 -3.69
N LYS A 20 11.18 -3.00 -3.07
CA LYS A 20 12.12 -2.26 -2.23
C LYS A 20 12.83 -1.15 -3.00
N GLU A 21 13.26 -1.44 -4.22
CA GLU A 21 13.95 -0.49 -5.09
C GLU A 21 13.01 0.64 -5.51
N LEU A 22 11.80 0.31 -5.94
CA LEU A 22 10.76 1.28 -6.29
C LEU A 22 10.37 2.16 -5.09
N TYR A 23 10.25 1.58 -3.90
CA TYR A 23 9.91 2.29 -2.68
C TYR A 23 11.00 3.28 -2.26
N ILE A 24 12.28 2.88 -2.30
CA ILE A 24 13.39 3.81 -2.04
C ILE A 24 13.44 4.93 -3.08
N LYS A 25 13.23 4.61 -4.35
CA LYS A 25 13.15 5.62 -5.42
C LYS A 25 11.99 6.60 -5.18
N MET A 26 10.80 6.09 -4.86
CA MET A 26 9.62 6.90 -4.53
C MET A 26 9.92 7.87 -3.38
N LEU A 27 10.55 7.39 -2.30
CA LEU A 27 10.94 8.23 -1.16
C LEU A 27 11.98 9.30 -1.54
N SER A 28 12.94 8.97 -2.41
CA SER A 28 13.96 9.93 -2.87
C SER A 28 13.40 11.08 -3.71
N LEU A 29 12.24 10.89 -4.34
CA LEU A 29 11.56 11.94 -5.12
C LEU A 29 10.86 12.97 -4.22
N GLY A 30 10.61 12.63 -2.95
CA GLY A 30 9.94 13.50 -1.99
C GLY A 30 8.57 13.98 -2.51
N GLY A 31 8.22 15.22 -2.18
CA GLY A 31 6.95 15.84 -2.61
C GLY A 31 6.98 16.50 -4.00
N SER A 32 8.05 16.32 -4.77
CA SER A 32 8.20 16.96 -6.09
C SER A 32 7.42 16.26 -7.22
N VAL A 33 6.94 15.04 -6.96
CA VAL A 33 6.23 14.18 -7.90
C VAL A 33 4.82 13.93 -7.38
N SER A 34 3.83 13.91 -8.28
CA SER A 34 2.43 13.77 -7.87
C SER A 34 2.14 12.36 -7.34
N PRO A 35 1.15 12.18 -6.43
CA PRO A 35 0.75 10.86 -5.96
C PRO A 35 0.36 9.89 -7.08
N LYS A 36 -0.24 10.40 -8.17
CA LYS A 36 -0.61 9.60 -9.35
C LYS A 36 0.63 8.99 -10.02
N GLU A 37 1.66 9.81 -10.25
CA GLU A 37 2.92 9.34 -10.84
C GLU A 37 3.67 8.39 -9.90
N LEU A 38 3.70 8.67 -8.59
CA LEU A 38 4.34 7.80 -7.60
C LEU A 38 3.68 6.42 -7.53
N VAL A 39 2.33 6.36 -7.53
CA VAL A 39 1.59 5.09 -7.56
C VAL A 39 1.79 4.37 -8.90
N GLY A 40 1.86 5.12 -9.99
CA GLY A 40 2.20 4.60 -11.33
C GLY A 40 3.55 3.88 -11.39
N MET A 41 4.54 4.26 -10.57
CA MET A 41 5.82 3.56 -10.48
C MET A 41 5.68 2.10 -10.03
N PHE A 42 4.61 1.77 -9.31
CA PHE A 42 4.31 0.41 -8.85
C PHE A 42 3.36 -0.33 -9.80
N GLY A 43 3.01 0.28 -10.95
CA GLY A 43 2.08 -0.30 -11.93
C GLY A 43 0.60 -0.18 -11.55
N PHE A 44 0.26 0.74 -10.64
CA PHE A 44 -1.11 0.99 -10.21
C PHE A 44 -1.61 2.35 -10.68
N ASP A 45 -2.93 2.48 -10.77
CA ASP A 45 -3.59 3.78 -10.89
C ASP A 45 -4.20 4.17 -9.55
N ILE A 46 -4.02 5.43 -9.15
CA ILE A 46 -4.59 5.98 -7.92
C ILE A 46 -6.10 6.22 -8.05
N GLU A 47 -6.62 6.29 -9.27
CA GLU A 47 -8.06 6.40 -9.56
C GLU A 47 -8.76 5.04 -9.64
N ASP A 48 -8.01 3.93 -9.65
CA ASP A 48 -8.55 2.57 -9.64
C ASP A 48 -8.90 2.12 -8.22
N GLU A 49 -10.17 1.74 -8.01
CA GLU A 49 -10.66 1.21 -6.74
C GLU A 49 -9.91 -0.06 -6.29
N ASN A 50 -9.43 -0.88 -7.25
CA ASN A 50 -8.69 -2.10 -6.95
C ASN A 50 -7.37 -1.81 -6.21
N PHE A 51 -6.75 -0.67 -6.46
CA PHE A 51 -5.57 -0.24 -5.70
C PHE A 51 -5.92 0.01 -4.24
N TRP A 52 -7.03 0.69 -3.99
CA TRP A 52 -7.48 1.03 -2.64
C TRP A 52 -7.98 -0.18 -1.84
N GLU A 53 -8.53 -1.19 -2.52
CA GLU A 53 -8.89 -2.45 -1.88
C GLU A 53 -7.71 -3.11 -1.16
N ILE A 54 -6.47 -2.94 -1.66
CA ILE A 54 -5.27 -3.47 -1.01
C ILE A 54 -5.14 -2.89 0.39
N GLY A 55 -5.27 -1.57 0.53
CA GLY A 55 -5.20 -0.88 1.82
C GLY A 55 -6.37 -1.25 2.75
N ILE A 56 -7.58 -1.37 2.20
CA ILE A 56 -8.77 -1.75 2.97
C ILE A 56 -8.63 -3.17 3.55
N LYS A 57 -8.08 -4.11 2.77
CA LYS A 57 -7.80 -5.48 3.23
C LYS A 57 -6.79 -5.50 4.40
N GLU A 58 -5.81 -4.60 4.41
CA GLU A 58 -4.90 -4.47 5.56
C GLU A 58 -5.61 -3.92 6.81
N ILE A 59 -6.53 -2.96 6.66
CA ILE A 59 -7.37 -2.48 7.78
C ILE A 59 -8.22 -3.62 8.34
N GLN A 60 -8.85 -4.41 7.46
CA GLN A 60 -9.69 -5.54 7.87
C GLN A 60 -8.90 -6.57 8.69
N LYS A 61 -7.65 -6.85 8.31
CA LYS A 61 -6.77 -7.73 9.10
C LYS A 61 -6.50 -7.19 10.49
N LEU A 62 -6.20 -5.90 10.61
CA LEU A 62 -5.96 -5.24 11.90
C LEU A 62 -7.20 -5.28 12.80
N ILE A 63 -8.40 -5.09 12.22
CA ILE A 63 -9.66 -5.22 12.96
C ILE A 63 -9.87 -6.67 13.42
N ASN A 64 -9.65 -7.64 12.55
CA ASN A 64 -9.82 -9.06 12.91
C ASN A 64 -8.86 -9.46 14.05
N GLU A 65 -7.58 -9.08 13.95
CA GLU A 65 -6.58 -9.31 15.00
C GLU A 65 -7.00 -8.66 16.32
N PHE A 66 -7.51 -7.43 16.27
CA PHE A 66 -8.01 -6.75 17.47
C PHE A 66 -9.21 -7.48 18.10
N MET A 67 -10.17 -7.93 17.29
CA MET A 67 -11.36 -8.66 17.78
C MET A 67 -10.99 -10.00 18.40
N GLU A 68 -10.01 -10.71 17.84
CA GLU A 68 -9.47 -11.95 18.41
C GLU A 68 -8.86 -11.69 19.80
N LEU A 69 -8.11 -10.60 19.98
CA LEU A 69 -7.53 -10.24 21.27
C LEU A 69 -8.59 -9.87 22.33
N GLN A 70 -9.72 -9.27 21.93
CA GLN A 70 -10.82 -8.94 22.86
C GLN A 70 -11.64 -10.17 23.29
N SER A 71 -11.58 -11.28 22.53
CA SER A 71 -12.32 -12.49 22.82
C SER A 71 -11.64 -13.42 23.84
N CYS A 72 -10.43 -13.07 24.28
CA CYS A 72 -9.68 -13.71 25.38
C CYS A 72 -9.94 -13.01 26.71
#